data_AF-A0A5B7BJQ7-F1
#
_entry.id   AF-A0A5B7BJQ7-F1
#
_cell.length_a   1.000
_cell.length_b   1.000
_cell.length_c   1.000
_cell.angle_alpha   90.00
_cell.angle_beta   90.00
_cell.angle_gamma   90.00
#
_symmetry.space_group_name_H-M   'P 1'
#
loop_
_entity.id
_entity.type
_entity.pdbx_description
1 polymer ?
#
loop_
_entity_poly.entity_id
_entity_poly.type
_entity_poly.pdbx_seq_one_letter_code
_entity_poly.pdbx_strand_id
1 'polypeptide(L)'
;FNILNCISMKQVINCIWKHPDAPVVYLACDLLGQEEILVDVSRTFGSKIFVDKDKNPECFHALTLTVPEILSQDPSSRFQVFEGFPRLYERAKAKLTEARANFQPEPLIIRPSAQWYVCDDEFSVTERQRTERSNEAVRDQFGVWHACYSMHSSREELRVGSATSCTQTGSVDNSQLQGYGAGLCEQALLWYTTCI
;
A
#
# COMPACT_ATOMS: atom_id res chain seq x y z
N PHE A 1 11.88 -12.11 -0.54
CA PHE A 1 11.89 -10.66 -0.24
C PHE A 1 11.46 -9.94 -1.50
N ASN A 2 10.20 -9.50 -1.57
CA ASN A 2 9.63 -8.83 -2.74
C ASN A 2 10.12 -7.38 -2.78
N ILE A 3 10.72 -6.95 -3.88
CA ILE A 3 11.33 -5.61 -4.03
C ILE A 3 10.27 -4.52 -3.92
N LEU A 4 9.03 -4.80 -4.34
CA LEU A 4 7.89 -3.88 -4.30
C LEU A 4 7.35 -3.61 -2.89
N ASN A 5 7.45 -4.57 -1.96
CA ASN A 5 7.15 -4.29 -0.54
C ASN A 5 8.15 -3.26 0.03
N CYS A 6 9.41 -3.30 -0.39
CA CYS A 6 10.42 -2.34 0.09
C CYS A 6 10.17 -0.91 -0.41
N ILE A 7 9.61 -0.76 -1.62
CA ILE A 7 9.29 0.56 -2.20
C ILE A 7 8.09 1.18 -1.47
N SER A 8 7.04 0.39 -1.23
CA SER A 8 5.82 0.83 -0.55
C SER A 8 6.08 1.32 0.87
N MET A 9 6.86 0.56 1.64
CA MET A 9 7.20 0.89 3.03
C MET A 9 8.03 2.17 3.08
N LYS A 10 9.00 2.35 2.17
CA LYS A 10 9.78 3.59 2.07
C LYS A 10 8.91 4.79 1.72
N GLN A 11 7.94 4.64 0.82
CA GLN A 11 7.00 5.72 0.48
C GLN A 11 6.17 6.15 1.69
N VAL A 12 5.64 5.19 2.45
CA VAL A 12 4.88 5.46 3.69
C VAL A 12 5.76 6.19 4.71
N ILE A 13 6.95 5.64 5.00
CA ILE A 13 7.89 6.23 5.96
C ILE A 13 8.30 7.65 5.54
N ASN A 14 8.68 7.86 4.27
CA ASN A 14 9.06 9.17 3.75
C ASN A 14 7.89 10.16 3.79
N CYS A 15 6.67 9.71 3.48
CA CYS A 15 5.47 10.54 3.58
C CYS A 15 5.27 11.02 5.02
N ILE A 16 5.42 10.14 6.01
CA ILE A 16 5.32 10.51 7.43
C ILE A 16 6.43 11.49 7.83
N TRP A 17 7.68 11.26 7.40
CA TRP A 17 8.80 12.16 7.68
C TRP A 17 8.61 13.57 7.13
N LYS A 18 7.95 13.72 5.98
CA LYS A 18 7.62 15.02 5.38
C LYS A 18 6.51 15.77 6.13
N HIS A 19 5.80 15.11 7.04
CA HIS A 19 4.69 15.68 7.81
C HIS A 19 4.90 15.46 9.32
N PRO A 20 5.96 16.04 9.92
CA PRO A 20 6.24 15.88 11.34
C PRO A 20 5.14 16.47 12.22
N ASP A 21 4.50 17.55 11.78
CA ASP A 21 3.48 18.29 12.54
C ASP A 21 2.09 17.64 12.47
N ALA A 22 1.91 16.57 11.71
CA ALA A 22 0.65 15.83 11.67
C ALA A 22 0.41 15.15 13.05
N PRO A 23 -0.64 15.56 13.78
CA PRO A 23 -0.87 15.11 15.15
C PRO A 23 -1.30 13.65 15.20
N VAL A 24 -2.00 13.20 14.15
CA VAL A 24 -2.42 11.82 13.96
C VAL A 24 -2.11 11.40 12.52
N VAL A 25 -1.59 10.19 12.37
CA VAL A 25 -1.32 9.49 11.12
C VAL A 25 -2.25 8.29 11.05
N TYR A 26 -3.22 8.38 10.15
CA TYR A 26 -4.18 7.34 9.83
C TYR A 26 -3.65 6.46 8.69
N LEU A 27 -3.44 5.18 8.98
CA LEU A 27 -2.97 4.17 8.03
C LEU A 27 -4.14 3.30 7.60
N ALA A 28 -4.57 3.44 6.34
CA ALA A 28 -5.60 2.60 5.74
C ALA A 28 -5.05 1.22 5.33
N CYS A 29 -4.52 0.50 6.32
CA CYS A 29 -3.93 -0.85 6.21
C CYS A 29 -4.82 -1.92 6.85
N ASP A 30 -6.13 -1.81 6.65
CA ASP A 30 -7.16 -2.72 7.18
C ASP A 30 -7.29 -4.02 6.37
N LEU A 31 -6.60 -4.13 5.24
CA LEU A 31 -6.58 -5.31 4.38
C LEU A 31 -5.43 -6.28 4.75
N LEU A 32 -5.73 -7.57 4.70
CA LEU A 32 -4.77 -8.65 4.94
C LEU A 32 -3.55 -8.54 4.00
N GLY A 33 -2.36 -8.74 4.56
CA GLY A 33 -1.08 -8.66 3.86
C GLY A 33 -0.34 -7.34 4.06
N GLN A 34 -1.00 -6.30 4.56
CA GLN A 34 -0.39 -4.98 4.80
C GLN A 34 0.21 -4.82 6.21
N GLU A 35 0.24 -5.89 7.01
CA GLU A 35 0.71 -5.87 8.40
C GLU A 35 2.20 -5.49 8.50
N GLU A 36 3.02 -5.87 7.51
CA GLU A 36 4.45 -5.51 7.44
C GLU A 36 4.66 -4.00 7.46
N ILE A 37 3.77 -3.22 6.82
CA ILE A 37 3.84 -1.75 6.83
C ILE A 37 3.64 -1.22 8.25
N LEU A 38 2.68 -1.77 8.99
CA LEU A 38 2.39 -1.37 10.36
C LEU A 38 3.59 -1.67 11.27
N VAL A 39 4.22 -2.83 11.10
CA VAL A 39 5.42 -3.21 11.83
C VAL A 39 6.57 -2.24 11.55
N ASP A 40 6.82 -1.93 10.28
CA ASP A 40 7.92 -1.04 9.89
C ASP A 40 7.71 0.40 10.34
N VAL A 41 6.46 0.92 10.27
CA VAL A 41 6.12 2.22 10.84
C VAL A 41 6.36 2.23 12.35
N SER A 42 5.88 1.21 13.06
CA SER A 42 6.04 1.15 14.53
C SER A 42 7.51 1.11 14.94
N ARG A 43 8.33 0.30 14.26
CA ARG A 43 9.78 0.20 14.51
C ARG A 43 10.52 1.48 14.15
N THR A 44 10.21 2.08 13.00
CA THR A 44 10.91 3.28 12.50
C THR A 44 10.67 4.49 13.38
N PHE A 45 9.43 4.69 13.84
CA PHE A 45 9.05 5.84 14.67
C PHE A 45 9.04 5.53 16.18
N GLY A 46 9.36 4.29 16.57
CA GLY A 46 9.41 3.87 17.97
C GLY A 46 8.07 4.01 18.71
N SER A 47 6.96 3.96 17.98
CA SER A 47 5.62 4.27 18.50
C SER A 47 4.64 3.15 18.17
N LYS A 48 3.75 2.85 19.11
CA LYS A 48 2.75 1.80 18.96
C LYS A 48 1.54 2.29 18.18
N ILE A 49 0.89 1.40 17.45
CA ILE A 49 -0.22 1.70 16.57
C ILE A 49 -1.52 1.36 17.27
N PHE A 50 -2.42 2.33 17.36
CA PHE A 50 -3.76 2.11 17.89
C PHE A 50 -4.66 1.50 16.82
N VAL A 51 -5.41 0.47 17.20
CA VAL A 51 -6.44 -0.13 16.35
C VAL A 51 -7.73 -0.15 17.15
N ASP A 52 -8.73 0.54 16.63
CA ASP A 52 -10.06 0.56 17.23
C ASP A 52 -10.71 -0.82 17.04
N LYS A 53 -10.77 -1.61 18.11
CA LYS A 53 -11.31 -2.98 18.11
C LYS A 53 -12.79 -3.04 17.73
N ASP A 54 -13.55 -1.96 17.94
CA ASP A 54 -14.98 -1.93 17.67
C ASP A 54 -15.22 -1.60 16.18
N LYS A 55 -14.32 -0.81 15.58
CA LYS A 55 -14.35 -0.50 14.14
C LYS A 55 -13.60 -1.51 13.27
N ASN A 56 -12.52 -2.10 13.77
CA ASN A 56 -11.62 -2.99 13.03
C ASN A 56 -11.32 -4.28 13.82
N PRO A 57 -12.33 -5.09 14.17
CA PRO A 57 -12.13 -6.27 15.01
C PRO A 57 -11.21 -7.31 14.35
N GLU A 58 -11.32 -7.51 13.03
CA GLU A 58 -10.51 -8.49 12.30
C GLU A 58 -9.03 -8.11 12.28
N CYS A 59 -8.72 -6.86 11.90
CA CYS A 59 -7.36 -6.35 11.91
C CYS A 59 -6.75 -6.36 13.33
N PHE A 60 -7.52 -5.93 14.34
CA PHE A 60 -7.08 -5.98 15.74
C PHE A 60 -6.76 -7.41 16.17
N HIS A 61 -7.64 -8.37 15.85
CA HIS A 61 -7.44 -9.77 16.19
C HIS A 61 -6.22 -10.36 15.49
N ALA A 62 -6.06 -10.12 14.18
CA ALA A 62 -4.92 -10.58 13.40
C ALA A 62 -3.59 -10.07 13.96
N LEU A 63 -3.49 -8.76 14.24
CA LEU A 63 -2.29 -8.16 14.81
C LEU A 63 -2.00 -8.62 16.24
N THR A 64 -3.04 -8.91 17.03
CA THR A 64 -2.87 -9.46 18.38
C THR A 64 -2.22 -10.84 18.34
N LEU A 65 -2.50 -11.64 17.30
CA LEU A 65 -1.93 -12.97 17.13
C LEU A 65 -0.54 -12.96 16.49
N THR A 66 -0.28 -12.03 15.57
CA THR A 66 0.96 -12.03 14.77
C THR A 66 2.04 -11.13 15.32
N VAL A 67 1.70 -9.90 15.76
CA VAL A 67 2.65 -8.86 16.18
C VAL A 67 2.08 -8.00 17.33
N PRO A 68 1.72 -8.57 18.50
CA PRO A 68 1.09 -7.83 19.58
C PRO A 68 1.95 -6.68 20.13
N GLU A 69 3.27 -6.72 19.94
CA GLU A 69 4.21 -5.71 20.43
C GLU A 69 3.98 -4.32 19.82
N ILE A 70 3.44 -4.24 18.60
CA ILE A 70 3.19 -2.97 17.92
C ILE A 70 1.86 -2.34 18.33
N LEU A 71 0.98 -3.06 19.04
CA LEU A 71 -0.36 -2.57 19.36
C LEU A 71 -0.36 -1.62 20.55
N SER A 72 -1.03 -0.48 20.37
CA SER A 72 -1.33 0.50 21.42
C SER A 72 -2.75 0.28 21.96
N GLN A 73 -2.91 0.42 23.27
CA GLN A 73 -4.22 0.52 23.92
C GLN A 73 -4.71 1.97 24.04
N ASP A 74 -3.84 2.93 23.69
CA ASP A 74 -4.10 4.36 23.83
C ASP A 74 -4.68 4.94 22.53
N PRO A 75 -5.94 5.41 22.51
CA PRO A 75 -6.55 6.05 21.35
C PRO A 75 -5.93 7.40 21.00
N SER A 76 -5.08 7.96 21.87
CA SER A 76 -4.32 9.18 21.59
C SER A 76 -2.98 8.90 20.88
N SER A 77 -2.67 7.63 20.57
CA SER A 77 -1.47 7.31 19.79
C SER A 77 -1.48 8.06 18.47
N ARG A 78 -0.30 8.58 18.10
CA ARG A 78 -0.07 9.27 16.82
C ARG A 78 -0.41 8.37 15.64
N PHE A 79 -0.10 7.08 15.71
CA PHE A 79 -0.35 6.14 14.61
C PHE A 79 -1.61 5.35 14.88
N GLN A 80 -2.55 5.38 13.93
CA GLN A 80 -3.83 4.70 14.06
C GLN A 80 -4.19 3.95 12.78
N VAL A 81 -4.69 2.72 12.91
CA VAL A 81 -5.31 2.03 11.78
C VAL A 81 -6.64 2.69 11.46
N PHE A 82 -6.81 3.02 10.20
CA PHE A 82 -8.00 3.62 9.64
C PHE A 82 -8.65 2.60 8.73
N GLU A 83 -9.96 2.43 8.80
CA GLU A 83 -10.61 1.48 7.91
C GLU A 83 -10.72 2.13 6.51
N GLY A 84 -10.18 1.43 5.52
CA GLY A 84 -9.92 1.85 4.15
C GLY A 84 -10.99 1.38 3.18
N PHE A 85 -11.81 0.40 3.55
CA PHE A 85 -12.97 0.00 2.78
C PHE A 85 -14.13 -0.47 3.67
N PRO A 86 -15.39 -0.14 3.32
CA PRO A 86 -15.81 0.84 2.33
C PRO A 86 -15.68 2.29 2.86
N ARG A 87 -15.91 3.30 2.02
CA ARG A 87 -16.07 4.71 2.45
C ARG A 87 -14.83 5.38 3.06
N LEU A 88 -13.62 5.05 2.60
CA LEU A 88 -12.40 5.76 3.03
C LEU A 88 -12.51 7.28 2.81
N TYR A 89 -12.95 7.72 1.63
CA TYR A 89 -12.97 9.15 1.28
C TYR A 89 -13.94 9.95 2.14
N GLU A 90 -15.11 9.40 2.45
CA GLU A 90 -16.08 10.06 3.34
C GLU A 90 -15.49 10.29 4.73
N ARG A 91 -14.81 9.27 5.27
CA ARG A 91 -14.21 9.33 6.59
C ARG A 91 -12.96 10.21 6.63
N ALA A 92 -12.15 10.15 5.58
CA ALA A 92 -10.99 11.02 5.42
C ALA A 92 -11.44 12.49 5.40
N LYS A 93 -12.45 12.80 4.58
CA LYS A 93 -13.06 14.13 4.54
C LYS A 93 -13.60 14.53 5.91
N ALA A 94 -14.27 13.62 6.63
CA ALA A 94 -14.79 13.91 7.97
C ALA A 94 -13.65 14.28 8.94
N LYS A 95 -12.54 13.53 8.96
CA LYS A 95 -11.38 13.80 9.82
C LYS A 95 -10.66 15.10 9.49
N LEU A 96 -10.49 15.41 8.20
CA LEU A 96 -9.93 16.69 7.77
C LEU A 96 -10.85 17.86 8.13
N THR A 97 -12.17 17.69 7.95
CA THR A 97 -13.16 18.72 8.31
C THR A 97 -13.20 18.97 9.81
N GLU A 98 -13.16 17.90 10.61
CA GLU A 98 -13.09 17.97 12.08
C GLU A 98 -11.87 18.75 12.56
N ALA A 99 -10.69 18.45 12.01
CA ALA A 99 -9.46 19.16 12.36
C ALA A 99 -9.55 20.66 12.04
N ARG A 100 -10.06 21.00 10.84
CA ARG A 100 -10.27 22.40 10.42
C ARG A 100 -11.27 23.13 11.31
N ALA A 101 -12.39 22.48 11.66
CA ALA A 101 -13.41 23.07 12.53
C ALA A 101 -12.87 23.35 13.94
N ASN A 102 -11.92 22.54 14.40
CA ASN A 102 -11.29 22.67 15.73
C ASN A 102 -9.98 23.48 15.71
N PHE A 103 -9.61 24.10 14.58
CA PHE A 103 -8.34 24.81 14.39
C PHE A 103 -7.10 23.98 14.76
N GLN A 104 -7.19 22.66 14.57
CA GLN A 104 -6.08 21.74 14.79
C GLN A 104 -5.33 21.50 13.47
N PRO A 105 -4.03 21.15 13.53
CA PRO A 105 -3.30 20.74 12.35
C PRO A 105 -3.97 19.53 11.67
N GLU A 106 -3.94 19.48 10.34
CA GLU A 106 -4.58 18.40 9.59
C GLU A 106 -3.92 17.05 9.90
N PRO A 107 -4.69 15.97 10.13
CA PRO A 107 -4.14 14.64 10.23
C PRO A 107 -3.61 14.17 8.88
N LEU A 108 -2.61 13.28 8.91
CA LEU A 108 -2.10 12.63 7.72
C LEU A 108 -2.88 11.33 7.49
N ILE A 109 -3.39 11.11 6.28
CA ILE A 109 -4.15 9.90 5.94
C ILE A 109 -3.43 9.23 4.78
N ILE A 110 -2.95 8.00 4.99
CA ILE A 110 -2.18 7.25 4.00
C ILE A 110 -2.90 5.95 3.66
N ARG A 111 -3.05 5.68 2.36
CA ARG A 111 -3.58 4.42 1.82
C ARG A 111 -2.52 3.72 0.99
N PRO A 112 -1.95 2.60 1.46
CA PRO A 112 -1.18 1.71 0.58
C PRO A 112 -2.12 1.06 -0.43
N SER A 113 -1.84 1.20 -1.73
CA SER A 113 -2.65 0.57 -2.79
C SER A 113 -1.83 0.24 -4.04
N ALA A 114 -2.25 -0.78 -4.78
CA ALA A 114 -1.59 -1.23 -6.01
C ALA A 114 -1.97 -0.40 -7.26
N GLN A 115 -2.99 0.45 -7.17
CA GLN A 115 -3.73 0.94 -8.34
C GLN A 115 -3.33 2.35 -8.83
N TRP A 116 -2.47 3.08 -8.11
CA TRP A 116 -2.26 4.51 -8.39
C TRP A 116 -1.24 4.83 -9.50
N TYR A 117 -0.42 3.88 -9.94
CA TYR A 117 0.56 4.09 -11.02
C TYR A 117 0.12 3.56 -12.40
N VAL A 118 -1.15 3.20 -12.59
CA VAL A 118 -1.65 2.76 -13.91
C VAL A 118 -1.91 3.93 -14.88
N CYS A 119 -1.79 5.20 -14.43
CA CYS A 119 -1.99 6.37 -15.28
C CYS A 119 -0.70 7.20 -15.43
N ASP A 120 0.03 6.96 -16.52
CA ASP A 120 0.32 7.94 -17.57
C ASP A 120 1.28 7.29 -18.58
N ASP A 121 0.70 6.61 -19.57
CA ASP A 121 1.42 6.08 -20.74
C ASP A 121 1.58 7.16 -21.84
N GLU A 122 1.62 8.43 -21.45
CA GLU A 122 1.78 9.55 -22.37
C GLU A 122 3.00 10.42 -22.03
N PHE A 123 4.00 10.29 -22.89
CA PHE A 123 5.08 11.23 -23.21
C PHE A 123 6.23 11.47 -22.19
N SER A 124 7.41 10.97 -22.60
CA SER A 124 8.75 11.54 -22.34
C SER A 124 9.19 11.77 -20.89
N VAL A 125 9.29 10.70 -20.09
CA VAL A 125 9.93 10.77 -18.76
C VAL A 125 11.15 9.84 -18.72
N THR A 126 12.33 10.42 -18.52
CA THR A 126 13.61 9.70 -18.38
C THR A 126 13.55 8.72 -17.19
N GLU A 127 14.20 7.54 -17.26
CA GLU A 127 14.16 6.50 -16.21
C GLU A 127 14.44 7.01 -14.78
N ARG A 128 15.31 8.01 -14.63
CA ARG A 128 15.58 8.65 -13.33
C ARG A 128 14.35 9.33 -12.73
N GLN A 129 13.57 10.03 -13.55
CA GLN A 129 12.37 10.74 -13.11
C GLN A 129 11.21 9.77 -12.84
N ARG A 130 11.17 8.60 -13.51
CA ARG A 130 10.28 7.48 -13.12
C ARG A 130 10.66 6.91 -11.75
N THR A 131 11.96 6.77 -11.49
CA THR A 131 12.51 6.25 -10.21
C THR A 131 12.29 7.21 -9.04
N GLU A 132 12.34 8.52 -9.27
CA GLU A 132 12.04 9.54 -8.26
C GLU A 132 10.55 9.59 -7.94
N ARG A 133 9.68 9.54 -8.97
CA ARG A 133 8.22 9.47 -8.80
C ARG A 133 7.76 8.21 -8.09
N SER A 134 8.48 7.09 -8.24
CA SER A 134 8.16 5.83 -7.55
C SER A 134 8.55 5.82 -6.06
N ASN A 135 9.20 6.87 -5.55
CA ASN A 135 9.63 6.94 -4.14
C ASN A 135 8.76 7.87 -3.28
N GLU A 136 7.74 8.52 -3.86
CA GLU A 136 6.90 9.47 -3.12
C GLU A 136 5.43 9.08 -3.16
N ALA A 137 4.77 9.20 -2.00
CA ALA A 137 3.32 9.08 -1.93
C ALA A 137 2.66 10.28 -2.63
N VAL A 138 1.53 10.06 -3.28
CA VAL A 138 0.80 11.08 -4.04
C VAL A 138 -0.50 11.43 -3.32
N ARG A 139 -0.74 12.72 -3.06
CA ARG A 139 -1.99 13.19 -2.44
C ARG A 139 -3.09 13.31 -3.49
N ASP A 140 -4.26 12.75 -3.20
CA ASP A 140 -5.45 12.91 -4.02
C ASP A 140 -6.29 14.15 -3.66
N GLN A 141 -7.36 14.38 -4.42
CA GLN A 141 -8.29 15.49 -4.20
C GLN A 141 -9.10 15.40 -2.89
N PHE A 142 -9.16 14.23 -2.26
CA PHE A 142 -9.84 14.01 -0.98
C PHE A 142 -8.88 14.17 0.21
N GLY A 143 -7.60 14.45 -0.07
CA GLY A 143 -6.57 14.66 0.93
C GLY A 143 -5.91 13.38 1.43
N VAL A 144 -6.15 12.23 0.77
CA VAL A 144 -5.52 10.94 1.08
C VAL A 144 -4.23 10.79 0.29
N TRP A 145 -3.18 10.35 0.96
CA TRP A 145 -1.89 10.05 0.36
C TRP A 145 -1.83 8.58 -0.05
N HIS A 146 -1.60 8.32 -1.33
CA HIS A 146 -1.49 6.98 -1.87
C HIS A 146 -0.02 6.57 -1.96
N ALA A 147 0.33 5.49 -1.27
CA ALA A 147 1.62 4.82 -1.40
C ALA A 147 1.43 3.59 -2.28
N CYS A 148 2.33 3.35 -3.23
CA CYS A 148 2.26 2.19 -4.09
C CYS A 148 2.63 0.95 -3.30
N TYR A 149 1.67 0.05 -3.15
CA TYR A 149 1.85 -1.22 -2.49
C TYR A 149 1.49 -2.34 -3.47
N SER A 150 2.47 -3.13 -3.88
CA SER A 150 2.25 -4.33 -4.68
C SER A 150 2.88 -5.54 -4.00
N MET A 151 2.06 -6.56 -3.74
CA MET A 151 2.51 -7.88 -3.28
C MET A 151 3.04 -8.76 -4.43
N HIS A 152 2.92 -8.30 -5.68
CA HIS A 152 3.32 -9.04 -6.87
C HIS A 152 4.57 -8.44 -7.50
N SER A 153 5.56 -9.30 -7.76
CA SER A 153 6.71 -9.06 -8.61
C SER A 153 6.36 -8.31 -9.90
N SER A 154 7.12 -7.25 -10.23
CA SER A 154 6.95 -6.55 -11.51
C SER A 154 7.34 -7.45 -12.69
N ARG A 155 6.97 -7.09 -13.92
CA ARG A 155 7.34 -7.83 -15.14
C ARG A 155 8.87 -8.01 -15.30
N GLU A 156 9.67 -7.13 -14.70
CA GLU A 156 11.14 -7.24 -14.61
C GLU A 156 11.63 -8.35 -13.66
N GLU A 157 10.86 -8.69 -12.62
CA GLU A 157 11.20 -9.77 -11.68
C GLU A 157 10.92 -11.17 -12.27
N LEU A 158 9.95 -11.29 -13.20
CA LEU A 158 9.69 -12.52 -13.94
C LEU A 158 10.80 -12.89 -14.93
N ARG A 159 11.58 -11.90 -15.41
CA ARG A 159 12.77 -12.17 -16.25
C ARG A 159 13.93 -12.76 -15.45
N VAL A 160 14.07 -12.38 -14.18
CA VAL A 160 15.11 -12.90 -13.29
C VAL A 160 14.74 -14.28 -12.73
N GLY A 161 13.44 -14.53 -12.50
CA GLY A 161 12.93 -15.86 -12.11
C GLY A 161 13.16 -16.94 -13.17
N SER A 162 13.10 -16.58 -14.46
CA SER A 162 13.43 -17.50 -15.56
C SER A 162 14.94 -17.67 -15.81
N ALA A 163 15.79 -16.80 -15.23
CA ALA A 163 17.24 -16.83 -15.46
C ALA A 163 18.01 -17.59 -14.37
N THR A 164 17.35 -18.06 -13.31
CA THR A 164 17.99 -18.74 -12.18
C THR A 164 17.36 -20.09 -11.88
N SER A 165 17.35 -20.97 -12.88
CA SER A 165 17.26 -22.42 -12.68
C SER A 165 17.81 -23.15 -13.91
N CYS A 166 19.11 -23.38 -13.90
CA CYS A 166 19.70 -24.45 -14.70
C CYS A 166 19.70 -25.71 -13.84
N THR A 167 18.79 -26.65 -14.11
CA THR A 167 19.13 -28.08 -14.28
C THR A 167 17.97 -28.85 -14.94
N GLN A 168 18.20 -29.18 -16.21
CA GLN A 168 17.78 -30.38 -16.98
C GLN A 168 16.35 -30.91 -16.83
N THR A 169 15.59 -30.89 -17.94
CA THR A 169 15.16 -32.13 -18.65
C THR A 169 14.60 -31.79 -20.04
N GLY A 170 15.07 -32.52 -21.06
CA GLY A 170 14.23 -33.05 -22.14
C GLY A 170 13.81 -32.11 -23.28
N SER A 171 14.48 -32.26 -24.42
CA SER A 171 14.11 -31.77 -25.76
C SER A 171 12.66 -32.07 -26.14
N VAL A 172 11.90 -31.07 -26.59
CA VAL A 172 10.73 -31.27 -27.49
C VAL A 172 10.62 -30.07 -28.46
N ASP A 173 10.26 -30.42 -29.70
CA ASP A 173 10.25 -29.67 -30.94
C ASP A 173 9.67 -28.25 -30.96
N ASN A 174 10.31 -27.45 -31.81
CA ASN A 174 9.95 -26.11 -32.21
C ASN A 174 8.89 -26.16 -33.33
N SER A 175 7.61 -26.37 -32.97
CA SER A 175 6.49 -26.11 -33.89
C SER A 175 5.15 -26.00 -33.15
N GLN A 176 4.91 -24.88 -32.47
CA GLN A 176 3.57 -24.29 -32.25
C GLN A 176 3.68 -22.96 -31.50
N LEU A 177 4.17 -21.93 -32.19
CA LEU A 177 3.99 -20.54 -31.78
C LEU A 177 2.74 -20.01 -32.50
N GLN A 178 1.56 -20.28 -31.95
CA GLN A 178 0.38 -19.47 -32.21
C GLN A 178 -0.65 -19.63 -31.09
N GLY A 179 -0.86 -18.54 -30.35
CA GLY A 179 -2.06 -18.33 -29.55
C GLY A 179 -1.93 -18.61 -28.06
N TYR A 180 -1.32 -17.69 -27.30
CA TYR A 180 -1.71 -17.39 -25.91
C TYR A 180 -1.26 -15.96 -25.58
N GLY A 181 -2.09 -15.00 -25.95
CA GLY A 181 -1.86 -13.58 -25.75
C GLY A 181 -3.15 -12.87 -25.30
N ALA A 182 -3.85 -13.44 -24.32
CA ALA A 182 -4.96 -12.82 -23.60
C ALA A 182 -5.32 -13.77 -22.44
N GLY A 183 -5.00 -13.42 -21.21
CA GLY A 183 -5.36 -14.27 -20.07
C GLY A 183 -5.01 -13.72 -18.70
N LEU A 184 -4.09 -12.75 -18.60
CA LEU A 184 -3.74 -12.11 -17.32
C LEU A 184 -4.48 -10.79 -17.07
N CYS A 185 -5.18 -10.25 -18.07
CA CYS A 185 -6.01 -9.05 -17.91
C CYS A 185 -7.41 -9.38 -17.35
N GLU A 186 -7.94 -10.58 -17.63
CA GLU A 186 -9.30 -10.97 -17.24
C GLU A 186 -9.48 -11.18 -15.73
N GLN A 187 -8.46 -11.70 -15.03
CA GLN A 187 -8.58 -11.88 -13.58
C GLN A 187 -8.56 -10.56 -12.80
N ALA A 188 -7.90 -9.51 -13.33
CA ALA A 188 -7.98 -8.17 -12.75
C ALA A 188 -9.34 -7.49 -13.02
N LEU A 189 -9.96 -7.79 -14.18
CA LEU A 189 -11.29 -7.31 -14.55
C LEU A 189 -12.43 -7.99 -13.77
N LEU A 190 -12.28 -9.26 -13.38
CA LEU A 190 -13.25 -10.00 -12.58
C LEU A 190 -13.43 -9.44 -11.16
N TRP A 191 -12.37 -8.87 -10.56
CA TRP A 191 -12.47 -8.10 -9.32
C TRP A 191 -13.20 -6.75 -9.50
N TYR A 192 -13.16 -6.19 -10.71
CA TYR A 192 -13.82 -4.92 -11.03
C TYR A 192 -15.33 -5.07 -11.24
N THR A 193 -15.80 -6.24 -11.69
CA THR A 193 -17.22 -6.47 -12.00
C THR A 193 -18.05 -6.95 -10.82
N THR A 194 -17.43 -7.43 -9.74
CA THR A 194 -18.15 -7.97 -8.57
C THR A 194 -18.30 -6.94 -7.43
N CYS A 195 -17.69 -5.76 -7.56
CA CYS A 195 -17.63 -4.72 -6.53
C CYS A 195 -18.23 -3.37 -6.96
N ILE A 196 -19.29 -3.39 -7.78
CA ILE A 196 -20.21 -2.26 -8.00
C ILE A 196 -21.58 -2.63 -7.43
#